data_AF-A0A1M7YVL0-F1
#
_entry.id   AF-A0A1M7YVL0-F1
#
_cell.length_a   1.000
_cell.length_b   1.000
_cell.length_c   1.000
_cell.angle_alpha   90.00
_cell.angle_beta   90.00
_cell.angle_gamma   90.00
#
_symmetry.space_group_name_H-M   'P 1'
#
loop_
_entity.id
_entity.type
_entity.pdbx_description
1 polymer ?
#
loop_
_entity_poly.entity_id
_entity_poly.type
_entity_poly.pdbx_seq_one_letter_code
_entity_poly.pdbx_strand_id
1 'polypeptide(L)'
;MEKITGMNLQSVRVFYHSPKPAQVHAHAYAQGVNIYLAPGQEHHLPHELGHIIQQAKGMVQPTTQVNGVDVNDDPRLEGHATALGEAAVRVGY
;
A
#
# COMPACT_ATOMS: atom_id res chain seq x y z
N MET A 1 -9.34 -8.46 -1.18
CA MET A 1 -7.86 -8.59 -1.26
C MET A 1 -7.35 -9.90 -0.65
N GLU A 2 -7.80 -10.29 0.55
CA GLU A 2 -7.44 -11.58 1.17
C GLU A 2 -7.79 -12.78 0.27
N LYS A 3 -8.94 -12.73 -0.42
CA LYS A 3 -9.40 -13.77 -1.35
C LYS A 3 -8.45 -14.04 -2.53
N ILE A 4 -7.72 -13.02 -2.99
CA ILE A 4 -6.84 -13.16 -4.17
C ILE A 4 -5.39 -13.48 -3.80
N THR A 5 -4.97 -13.16 -2.57
CA THR A 5 -3.57 -13.34 -2.15
C THR A 5 -3.37 -14.38 -1.07
N GLY A 6 -4.45 -14.82 -0.41
CA GLY A 6 -4.41 -15.74 0.74
C GLY A 6 -3.78 -15.14 1.99
N MET A 7 -3.48 -13.84 1.98
CA MET A 7 -2.84 -13.12 3.08
C MET A 7 -3.88 -12.65 4.08
N ASN A 8 -3.60 -12.84 5.37
CA ASN A 8 -4.42 -12.27 6.44
C ASN A 8 -4.13 -10.76 6.55
N LEU A 9 -5.17 -9.96 6.38
CA LEU A 9 -5.10 -8.50 6.46
C LEU A 9 -5.77 -7.95 7.74
N GLN A 10 -6.12 -8.81 8.70
CA GLN A 10 -6.76 -8.39 9.97
C GLN A 10 -5.88 -7.46 10.80
N SER A 11 -4.56 -7.60 10.67
CA SER A 11 -3.58 -6.74 11.34
C SER A 11 -3.41 -5.37 10.65
N VAL A 12 -3.98 -5.19 9.45
CA VAL A 12 -3.85 -3.95 8.69
C VAL A 12 -4.76 -2.88 9.26
N ARG A 13 -4.19 -1.72 9.58
CA ARG A 13 -4.91 -0.54 10.05
C ARG A 13 -4.93 0.51 8.96
N VAL A 14 -6.14 0.97 8.60
CA VAL A 14 -6.33 2.04 7.63
C VAL A 14 -6.73 3.32 8.36
N PHE A 15 -5.94 4.36 8.18
CA PHE A 15 -6.18 5.70 8.70
C PHE A 15 -6.73 6.59 7.59
N TYR A 16 -8.05 6.69 7.54
CA TYR A 16 -8.76 7.59 6.61
C TYR A 16 -8.62 9.05 7.02
N HIS A 17 -8.72 9.96 6.05
CA HIS A 17 -8.60 11.41 6.27
C HIS A 17 -7.32 11.81 7.03
N SER A 18 -6.24 11.04 6.84
CA SER A 18 -4.99 11.26 7.54
C SER A 18 -4.29 12.50 6.99
N PRO A 19 -3.75 13.38 7.85
CA PRO A 19 -2.91 14.49 7.40
C PRO A 19 -1.48 14.05 7.06
N LYS A 20 -1.09 12.79 7.37
CA LYS A 20 0.29 12.31 7.20
C LYS A 20 0.77 12.27 5.74
N PRO A 21 -0.02 11.81 4.75
CA PRO A 21 0.46 11.76 3.37
C PRO A 21 0.92 13.14 2.86
N ALA A 22 0.24 14.22 3.26
CA ALA A 22 0.63 15.58 2.88
C ALA A 22 2.01 15.99 3.41
N GLN A 23 2.47 15.43 4.54
CA GLN A 23 3.80 15.73 5.12
C GLN A 23 4.95 15.17 4.27
N VAL A 24 4.65 14.18 3.43
CA VAL A 24 5.60 13.54 2.52
C VAL A 24 5.24 13.77 1.05
N HIS A 25 4.38 14.77 0.78
CA HIS A 25 3.89 15.10 -0.56
C HIS A 25 3.23 13.92 -1.31
N ALA A 26 2.55 13.04 -0.58
CA ALA A 26 1.82 11.90 -1.13
C ALA A 26 0.30 12.02 -0.91
N HIS A 27 -0.48 11.26 -1.69
CA HIS A 27 -1.93 11.12 -1.52
C HIS A 27 -2.30 9.98 -0.57
N ALA A 28 -1.49 8.92 -0.56
CA ALA A 28 -1.59 7.77 0.31
C ALA A 28 -0.20 7.14 0.47
N TYR A 29 0.00 6.34 1.53
CA TYR A 29 1.14 5.43 1.61
C TYR A 29 0.90 4.29 2.61
N ALA A 30 1.59 3.18 2.38
CA ALA A 30 1.66 2.02 3.27
C ALA A 30 3.00 1.99 4.04
N GLN A 31 2.93 1.74 5.35
CA GLN A 31 4.10 1.56 6.22
C GLN A 31 3.86 0.41 7.21
N GLY A 32 4.51 -0.73 6.95
CA GLY A 32 4.40 -1.92 7.77
C GLY A 32 3.01 -2.55 7.64
N VAL A 33 2.17 -2.38 8.67
CA VAL A 33 0.75 -2.82 8.65
C VAL A 33 -0.22 -1.64 8.67
N ASN A 34 0.26 -0.42 8.49
CA ASN A 34 -0.56 0.78 8.52
C ASN A 34 -0.66 1.38 7.12
N ILE A 35 -1.87 1.81 6.73
CA ILE A 35 -2.14 2.55 5.51
C ILE A 35 -2.68 3.92 5.91
N TYR A 36 -2.16 4.98 5.32
CA TYR A 36 -2.63 6.34 5.54
C TYR A 36 -3.18 6.89 4.24
N LEU A 37 -4.44 7.33 4.26
CA LEU A 37 -5.12 7.89 3.10
C LEU A 37 -5.46 9.35 3.38
N ALA A 38 -5.09 10.26 2.48
CA ALA A 38 -5.53 11.65 2.58
C ALA A 38 -7.05 11.76 2.34
N PRO A 39 -7.69 12.86 2.78
CA PRO A 39 -9.11 13.10 2.52
C PRO A 39 -9.47 12.95 1.02
N GLY A 40 -10.47 12.12 0.70
CA GLY A 40 -10.93 11.89 -0.68
C GLY A 40 -10.03 10.96 -1.53
N GLN A 41 -9.01 10.34 -0.91
CA GLN A 41 -8.04 9.46 -1.58
C GLN A 41 -8.29 7.97 -1.28
N GLU A 42 -9.50 7.60 -0.89
CA GLU A 42 -9.86 6.23 -0.50
C GLU A 42 -9.71 5.23 -1.64
N HIS A 43 -9.80 5.69 -2.88
CA HIS A 43 -9.61 4.89 -4.08
C HIS A 43 -8.18 4.33 -4.22
N HIS A 44 -7.20 4.88 -3.50
CA HIS A 44 -5.84 4.33 -3.44
C HIS A 44 -5.74 3.09 -2.54
N LEU A 45 -6.72 2.84 -1.66
CA LEU A 45 -6.66 1.74 -0.69
C LEU A 45 -6.33 0.36 -1.31
N PRO A 46 -6.92 -0.07 -2.43
CA PRO A 46 -6.60 -1.36 -3.02
C PRO A 46 -5.13 -1.45 -3.47
N HIS A 47 -4.56 -0.35 -3.96
CA HIS A 47 -3.16 -0.24 -4.35
C HIS A 47 -2.25 -0.31 -3.11
N GLU A 48 -2.55 0.46 -2.06
CA GLU A 48 -1.80 0.45 -0.79
C GLU A 48 -1.80 -0.92 -0.10
N LEU A 49 -2.92 -1.65 -0.17
CA LEU A 49 -2.99 -3.03 0.31
C LEU A 49 -2.05 -3.95 -0.49
N GLY A 50 -1.82 -3.66 -1.77
CA GLY A 50 -0.83 -4.35 -2.60
C GLY A 50 0.58 -4.21 -2.03
N HIS A 51 0.95 -3.00 -1.58
CA HIS A 51 2.24 -2.76 -0.93
C HIS A 51 2.39 -3.52 0.38
N ILE A 52 1.35 -3.56 1.22
CA ILE A 52 1.39 -4.36 2.46
C ILE A 52 1.68 -5.83 2.15
N ILE A 53 1.09 -6.38 1.09
CA ILE A 53 1.30 -7.78 0.69
C ILE A 53 2.72 -8.00 0.19
N GLN A 54 3.27 -7.06 -0.58
CA GLN A 54 4.66 -7.14 -1.03
C GLN A 54 5.63 -7.08 0.17
N GLN A 55 5.38 -6.19 1.13
CA GLN A 55 6.18 -6.08 2.35
C GLN A 55 6.16 -7.39 3.14
N ALA A 56 4.96 -7.94 3.38
CA ALA A 56 4.82 -9.18 4.15
C ALA A 56 5.29 -10.43 3.40
N LYS A 57 5.36 -10.42 2.06
CA LYS A 57 6.01 -11.47 1.27
C LYS A 57 7.53 -11.32 1.17
N GLY A 58 8.12 -10.29 1.77
CA GLY A 58 9.55 -9.99 1.66
C GLY A 58 9.99 -9.60 0.24
N MET A 59 9.04 -9.15 -0.60
CA MET A 59 9.31 -8.71 -1.97
C MET A 59 9.90 -7.29 -1.99
N VAL A 60 9.63 -6.49 -0.96
CA VAL A 60 10.11 -5.12 -0.82
C VAL A 60 11.48 -5.14 -0.15
N GLN A 61 12.53 -4.95 -0.95
CA GLN A 61 13.86 -4.61 -0.46
C GLN A 61 14.08 -3.11 -0.68
N PRO A 62 14.62 -2.36 0.29
CA PRO A 62 14.92 -0.94 0.09
C PRO A 62 15.84 -0.75 -1.10
N THR A 63 15.41 0.02 -2.10
CA THR A 63 16.28 0.42 -3.22
C THR A 63 16.74 1.87 -3.08
N THR A 64 16.05 2.65 -2.24
CA THR A 64 16.35 4.04 -1.97
C THR A 64 15.94 4.40 -0.53
N GLN A 65 16.31 5.59 -0.09
CA GLN A 65 15.90 6.14 1.19
C GLN A 65 15.37 7.56 1.00
N VAL A 66 14.15 7.81 1.46
CA VAL A 66 13.48 9.12 1.39
C VAL A 66 13.27 9.62 2.80
N ASN A 67 13.92 10.73 3.18
CA ASN A 67 13.82 11.32 4.51
C ASN A 67 14.11 10.33 5.67
N GLY A 68 15.08 9.43 5.49
CA GLY A 68 15.42 8.40 6.49
C GLY A 68 14.46 7.19 6.51
N VAL A 69 13.49 7.13 5.60
CA VAL A 69 12.60 5.99 5.41
C VAL A 69 13.09 5.16 4.23
N ASP A 70 13.32 3.88 4.47
CA ASP A 70 13.69 2.93 3.45
C ASP A 70 12.50 2.67 2.50
N VAL A 71 12.69 2.97 1.21
CA VAL A 71 11.67 2.88 0.16
C VAL A 71 12.16 1.96 -0.96
N ASN A 72 11.24 1.23 -1.55
CA ASN A 72 11.47 0.54 -2.81
C ASN A 72 10.79 1.34 -3.92
N ASP A 73 11.55 1.71 -4.94
CA ASP A 73 11.12 2.47 -6.12
C ASP A 73 11.28 1.62 -7.39
N ASP A 74 11.05 0.30 -7.30
CA ASP A 74 11.04 -0.59 -8.46
C ASP A 74 9.68 -0.48 -9.17
N PRO A 75 9.63 0.03 -10.42
CA PRO A 75 8.38 0.19 -11.17
C PRO A 75 7.62 -1.13 -11.37
N ARG A 76 8.30 -2.28 -11.31
CA ARG A 76 7.67 -3.60 -11.41
C ARG A 76 6.81 -3.91 -10.18
N LEU A 77 7.26 -3.48 -9.00
CA LEU A 77 6.49 -3.67 -7.77
C LEU A 77 5.29 -2.70 -7.74
N GLU A 78 5.44 -1.46 -8.20
CA GLU A 78 4.32 -0.51 -8.36
C GLU A 78 3.23 -1.04 -9.31
N GLY A 79 3.63 -1.60 -10.46
CA GLY A 79 2.70 -2.23 -11.40
C GLY A 79 2.01 -3.46 -10.81
N HIS A 80 2.74 -4.27 -10.04
CA HIS A 80 2.18 -5.44 -9.37
C HIS A 80 1.18 -5.05 -8.26
N ALA A 81 1.48 -4.03 -7.45
CA ALA A 81 0.56 -3.50 -6.44
C ALA A 81 -0.73 -2.98 -7.09
N THR A 82 -0.60 -2.25 -8.20
CA THR A 82 -1.74 -1.78 -9.01
C THR A 82 -2.59 -2.94 -9.53
N ALA A 83 -1.96 -3.94 -10.16
CA ALA A 83 -2.67 -5.10 -10.70
C ALA A 83 -3.41 -5.89 -9.62
N LEU A 84 -2.79 -6.07 -8.44
CA LEU A 84 -3.44 -6.70 -7.28
C LEU A 84 -4.63 -5.87 -6.79
N GLY A 85 -4.45 -4.56 -6.68
CA GLY A 85 -5.51 -3.64 -6.27
C GLY A 85 -6.73 -3.73 -7.19
N GLU A 86 -6.51 -3.64 -8.51
CA GLU A 86 -7.59 -3.77 -9.48
C GLU A 86 -8.24 -5.15 -9.47
N ALA A 87 -7.45 -6.23 -9.38
CA ALA A 87 -7.97 -7.58 -9.26
C ALA A 87 -8.86 -7.72 -8.02
N ALA A 88 -8.46 -7.08 -6.90
CA ALA A 88 -9.23 -7.06 -5.67
C ALA A 88 -10.56 -6.29 -5.83
N VAL A 89 -10.59 -5.17 -6.57
CA VAL A 89 -11.84 -4.45 -6.91
C VAL A 89 -12.80 -5.39 -7.62
N ARG A 90 -12.32 -6.12 -8.62
CA ARG A 90 -13.16 -6.97 -9.49
C ARG A 90 -13.81 -8.14 -8.75
N VAL A 91 -13.18 -8.65 -7.70
CA VAL A 91 -13.72 -9.77 -6.90
C VAL A 91 -14.52 -9.33 -5.66
N GLY A 92 -14.62 -8.01 -5.41
CA GLY A 92 -15.14 -7.44 -4.16
C GLY A 92 -14.16 -7.68 -3.01
N TYR A 93 -13.36 -6.65 -2.67
CA TYR A 93 -12.34 -6.74 -1.62
C TYR A 93 -12.91 -6.82 -0.22
#